data_AF-A0A817PMD8-F1
#
_entry.id   AF-A0A817PMD8-F1
#
_cell.length_a   1.000
_cell.length_b   1.000
_cell.length_c   1.000
_cell.angle_alpha   90.00
_cell.angle_beta   90.00
_cell.angle_gamma   90.00
#
_symmetry.space_group_name_H-M   'P 1'
#
loop_
_entity.id
_entity.type
_entity.pdbx_description
1 polymer ?
#
loop_
_entity_poly.entity_id
_entity_poly.type
_entity_poly.pdbx_seq_one_letter_code
_entity_poly.pdbx_strand_id
1 'polypeptide(L)'
;MWEAKISAQGIFGLELRPDAGSRISYCDQNNLCASWNWHIVNNRSTCLLYSDIGNNVYLSGHVSGVREQWTYNKTGPLVLDRPGNMPANGQYVLWPFLSSNQTMTVTIDNDINNILNNISINGTWFEQTELKGSAANGAVSISTKLQPGEKKTLSILFAWYFPHHYWLDLSLDNYYLLLFNNVTTVGQSIGIDKNDDSQLKIIIKDILRLHNLYFNSSLPVYLVDSLINSASHMRSAMYFSNGDWRQWEAYDCNDVDSVHNDHQRHLPYILYFPETEKIKMYTWAKYQQNDGMIQETFIVGCMGNTAPYNQSGGRNMGDVTTIFILETLELYRWTNDFIFLKDMYPHVVEECTYDIPYLSQYPTTTFNSFMHLAALHACMELTSIMNDTMTYNKCYESYFFAVKQINRLLWYHDSIDTGYFLAYTGGQGEKSIFTDALYGQKVKYD
;
A
#
# COMPACT_ATOMS: atom_id res chain seq x y z
N MET A 1 8.17 -18.09 -25.15
CA MET A 1 8.42 -19.55 -25.25
C MET A 1 9.30 -19.91 -24.07
N TRP A 2 8.67 -20.18 -22.91
CA TRP A 2 9.35 -20.62 -21.70
C TRP A 2 8.49 -21.71 -21.07
N GLU A 3 8.91 -22.96 -21.28
CA GLU A 3 8.46 -24.11 -20.49
C GLU A 3 9.00 -23.93 -19.07
N ALA A 4 8.14 -23.52 -18.15
CA ALA A 4 8.39 -23.73 -16.74
C ALA A 4 8.32 -25.25 -16.49
N LYS A 5 9.48 -25.89 -16.29
CA LYS A 5 9.56 -27.26 -15.80
C LYS A 5 9.02 -27.30 -14.36
N ILE A 6 7.70 -27.47 -14.24
CA ILE A 6 7.04 -27.88 -13.01
C ILE A 6 7.37 -29.35 -12.82
N SER A 7 8.40 -29.68 -12.03
CA SER A 7 8.57 -31.05 -11.53
C SER A 7 7.64 -31.25 -10.33
N ALA A 8 6.33 -31.37 -10.60
CA ALA A 8 5.36 -31.79 -9.60
C ALA A 8 5.44 -33.32 -9.45
N GLN A 9 6.03 -33.80 -8.36
CA GLN A 9 5.79 -35.17 -7.91
C GLN A 9 4.48 -35.18 -7.12
N GLY A 10 3.36 -35.35 -7.83
CA GLY A 10 2.04 -35.52 -7.22
C GLY A 10 1.91 -36.93 -6.61
N ILE A 11 1.59 -36.99 -5.32
CA ILE A 11 1.17 -38.23 -4.64
C ILE A 11 -0.36 -38.26 -4.64
N PHE A 12 -0.95 -39.36 -5.09
CA PHE A 12 -2.40 -39.49 -5.36
C PHE A 12 -3.16 -40.06 -4.16
N GLY A 13 -4.27 -39.43 -3.77
CA GLY A 13 -5.25 -39.96 -2.81
C GLY A 13 -6.69 -39.81 -3.30
N LEU A 14 -7.42 -40.93 -3.41
CA LEU A 14 -8.82 -41.01 -3.89
C LEU A 14 -9.81 -40.71 -2.75
N GLU A 15 -10.76 -39.79 -2.96
CA GLU A 15 -11.90 -39.63 -2.03
C GLU A 15 -13.13 -39.00 -2.72
N LEU A 16 -14.33 -39.35 -2.26
CA LEU A 16 -15.61 -39.11 -2.94
C LEU A 16 -16.33 -37.79 -2.54
N ARG A 17 -15.78 -37.00 -1.61
CA ARG A 17 -16.25 -35.64 -1.32
C ARG A 17 -15.08 -34.73 -0.92
N PRO A 18 -15.10 -33.44 -1.29
CA PRO A 18 -14.15 -32.46 -0.77
C PRO A 18 -14.45 -32.16 0.69
N ASP A 19 -13.81 -32.89 1.59
CA ASP A 19 -13.68 -32.50 2.99
C ASP A 19 -12.25 -31.97 3.20
N ALA A 20 -12.10 -30.87 3.94
CA ALA A 20 -10.80 -30.24 4.19
C ALA A 20 -9.97 -31.01 5.23
N GLY A 21 -10.62 -31.67 6.18
CA GLY A 21 -9.99 -32.39 7.29
C GLY A 21 -9.21 -33.63 6.85
N SER A 22 -9.75 -34.43 5.93
CA SER A 22 -9.04 -35.59 5.38
C SER A 22 -7.73 -35.14 4.70
N ARG A 23 -7.74 -33.99 4.03
CA ARG A 23 -6.59 -33.47 3.26
C ARG A 23 -5.54 -32.82 4.14
N ILE A 24 -5.96 -32.07 5.15
CA ILE A 24 -5.07 -31.62 6.21
C ILE A 24 -4.34 -32.84 6.80
N SER A 25 -5.07 -33.91 7.14
CA SER A 25 -4.46 -35.15 7.63
C SER A 25 -3.49 -35.79 6.64
N TYR A 26 -3.81 -35.87 5.34
CA TYR A 26 -2.89 -36.41 4.33
C TYR A 26 -1.62 -35.56 4.17
N CYS A 27 -1.77 -34.24 4.19
CA CYS A 27 -0.64 -33.32 4.11
C CYS A 27 0.24 -33.44 5.37
N ASP A 28 -0.34 -33.53 6.55
CA ASP A 28 0.40 -33.69 7.81
C ASP A 28 1.18 -34.99 7.92
N GLN A 29 0.65 -36.08 7.35
CA GLN A 29 1.32 -37.37 7.27
C GLN A 29 2.52 -37.36 6.31
N ASN A 30 2.58 -36.40 5.40
CA ASN A 30 3.66 -36.25 4.45
C ASN A 30 4.54 -35.06 4.82
N ASN A 31 5.73 -35.34 5.37
CA ASN A 31 6.67 -34.30 5.78
C ASN A 31 7.10 -33.35 4.65
N LEU A 32 6.99 -33.77 3.39
CA LEU A 32 7.29 -32.94 2.22
C LEU A 32 6.13 -32.06 1.80
N CYS A 33 4.90 -32.29 2.30
CA CYS A 33 3.75 -31.49 1.91
C CYS A 33 3.84 -30.08 2.52
N ALA A 34 3.61 -29.06 1.70
CA ALA A 34 3.51 -27.66 2.06
C ALA A 34 2.14 -27.06 1.70
N SER A 35 1.48 -27.55 0.66
CA SER A 35 0.12 -27.14 0.30
C SER A 35 -0.66 -28.26 -0.40
N TRP A 36 -1.97 -28.07 -0.55
CA TRP A 36 -2.87 -29.02 -1.20
C TRP A 36 -3.98 -28.32 -1.98
N ASN A 37 -4.52 -28.97 -3.01
CA ASN A 37 -5.63 -28.47 -3.84
C ASN A 37 -6.56 -29.61 -4.28
N TRP A 38 -7.86 -29.34 -4.35
CA TRP A 38 -8.86 -30.19 -4.99
C TRP A 38 -9.07 -29.84 -6.46
N HIS A 39 -8.79 -30.79 -7.33
CA HIS A 39 -9.07 -30.69 -8.77
C HIS A 39 -10.24 -31.61 -9.14
N ILE A 40 -11.15 -31.13 -9.99
CA ILE A 40 -12.14 -32.00 -10.63
C ILE A 40 -11.53 -32.51 -11.94
N VAL A 41 -11.15 -33.79 -11.96
CA VAL A 41 -10.62 -34.48 -13.15
C VAL A 41 -11.60 -35.58 -13.53
N ASN A 42 -12.18 -35.51 -14.73
CA ASN A 42 -13.15 -36.50 -15.24
C ASN A 42 -14.35 -36.75 -14.30
N ASN A 43 -14.98 -35.68 -13.80
CA ASN A 43 -16.06 -35.75 -12.78
C ASN A 43 -15.66 -36.44 -11.47
N ARG A 44 -14.36 -36.56 -11.19
CA ARG A 44 -13.85 -37.06 -9.91
C ARG A 44 -13.00 -36.00 -9.24
N SER A 45 -13.28 -35.76 -7.97
CA SER A 45 -12.45 -34.90 -7.15
C SER A 45 -11.14 -35.65 -6.85
N THR A 46 -10.01 -35.03 -7.19
CA THR A 46 -8.65 -35.51 -6.92
C THR A 46 -7.95 -34.50 -6.04
N CYS A 47 -7.33 -34.96 -4.95
CA CYS A 47 -6.46 -34.11 -4.14
C CYS A 47 -5.03 -34.20 -4.66
N LEU A 48 -4.42 -33.03 -4.86
CA LEU A 48 -3.03 -32.89 -5.21
C LEU A 48 -2.30 -32.29 -4.00
N LEU A 49 -1.23 -32.95 -3.57
CA LEU A 49 -0.31 -32.45 -2.56
C LEU A 49 0.90 -31.84 -3.26
N TYR A 50 1.36 -30.71 -2.75
CA TYR A 50 2.49 -29.96 -3.29
C TYR A 50 3.57 -29.83 -2.22
N SER A 51 4.83 -29.89 -2.64
CA SER A 51 5.97 -29.66 -1.76
C SER A 51 6.33 -28.20 -1.56
N ASP A 52 5.66 -27.32 -2.29
CA ASP A 52 5.75 -25.87 -2.22
C ASP A 52 4.37 -25.25 -1.98
N ILE A 53 4.34 -23.92 -1.87
CA ILE A 53 3.10 -23.15 -1.85
C ILE A 53 3.08 -22.35 -3.14
N GLY A 54 2.35 -22.85 -4.14
CA GLY A 54 2.16 -22.14 -5.40
C GLY A 54 1.30 -20.89 -5.26
N ASN A 55 1.27 -20.07 -6.32
CA ASN A 55 0.33 -18.97 -6.41
C ASN A 55 -1.10 -19.52 -6.37
N ASN A 56 -1.87 -19.16 -5.33
CA ASN A 56 -3.27 -19.54 -5.23
C ASN A 56 -4.07 -18.78 -6.30
N VAL A 57 -4.47 -19.48 -7.36
CA VAL A 57 -5.43 -18.96 -8.34
C VAL A 57 -6.81 -19.43 -7.91
N TYR A 58 -7.71 -18.48 -7.66
CA TYR A 58 -9.11 -18.83 -7.42
C TYR A 58 -9.68 -19.54 -8.65
N LEU A 59 -10.22 -20.73 -8.44
CA LEU A 59 -10.92 -21.49 -9.45
C LEU A 59 -12.23 -21.99 -8.84
N SER A 60 -13.35 -21.64 -9.48
CA SER A 60 -14.68 -21.99 -8.96
C SER A 60 -14.81 -23.48 -8.73
N GLY A 61 -15.23 -23.88 -7.52
CA GLY A 61 -15.38 -25.29 -7.14
C GLY A 61 -14.08 -25.98 -6.70
N HIS A 62 -12.96 -25.26 -6.65
CA HIS A 62 -11.71 -25.75 -6.08
C HIS A 62 -11.56 -25.28 -4.64
N VAL A 63 -10.96 -26.13 -3.81
CA VAL A 63 -10.59 -25.82 -2.43
C VAL A 63 -9.10 -26.12 -2.31
N SER A 64 -8.35 -25.16 -1.80
CA SER A 64 -6.92 -25.30 -1.52
C SER A 64 -6.62 -24.93 -0.07
N GLY A 65 -5.46 -25.37 0.40
CA GLY A 65 -4.95 -25.03 1.71
C GLY A 65 -3.44 -25.13 1.79
N VAL A 66 -2.90 -24.51 2.83
CA VAL A 66 -1.48 -24.56 3.18
C VAL A 66 -1.35 -25.48 4.40
N ARG A 67 -0.24 -26.21 4.51
CA ARG A 67 0.06 -26.97 5.72
C ARG A 67 0.10 -26.04 6.91
N GLU A 68 -0.58 -26.43 7.99
CA GLU A 68 -0.77 -25.53 9.11
C GLU A 68 -0.91 -26.29 10.43
N GLN A 69 -0.52 -25.65 11.52
CA GLN A 69 -0.59 -26.21 12.87
C GLN A 69 -1.13 -25.16 13.84
N TRP A 70 -2.22 -25.51 14.51
CA TRP A 70 -2.75 -24.73 15.62
C TRP A 70 -2.04 -25.08 16.91
N THR A 71 -1.75 -24.05 17.70
CA THR A 71 -1.25 -24.19 19.06
C THR A 71 -1.96 -23.24 20.01
N TYR A 72 -2.23 -23.69 21.22
CA TYR A 72 -2.68 -22.86 22.32
C TYR A 72 -2.19 -23.46 23.65
N ASN A 73 -1.83 -22.59 24.58
CA ASN A 73 -1.46 -22.95 25.94
C ASN A 73 -2.28 -22.05 26.87
N LYS A 74 -2.97 -22.64 27.86
CA LYS A 74 -3.97 -22.10 28.82
C LYS A 74 -4.15 -20.58 29.00
N THR A 75 -3.09 -19.78 28.98
CA THR A 75 -3.12 -18.32 29.20
C THR A 75 -2.60 -17.50 28.02
N GLY A 76 -2.09 -18.17 26.99
CA GLY A 76 -1.53 -17.58 25.78
C GLY A 76 -2.53 -17.54 24.62
N PRO A 77 -2.05 -17.09 23.46
CA PRO A 77 -2.88 -16.98 22.26
C PRO A 77 -3.27 -18.33 21.64
N LEU A 78 -4.32 -18.33 20.82
CA LEU A 78 -4.50 -19.34 19.78
C LEU A 78 -3.71 -18.91 18.54
N VAL A 79 -2.69 -19.69 18.19
CA VAL A 79 -1.78 -19.41 17.06
C VAL A 79 -2.01 -20.43 15.97
N LEU A 80 -2.15 -19.96 14.73
CA LEU A 80 -2.02 -20.77 13.52
C LEU A 80 -0.63 -20.55 12.92
N ASP A 81 0.16 -21.62 12.83
CA ASP A 81 1.49 -21.60 12.21
C ASP A 81 1.47 -22.28 10.85
N ARG A 82 2.00 -21.61 9.82
CA ARG A 82 2.18 -22.14 8.46
C ARG A 82 3.67 -22.23 8.14
N PRO A 83 4.34 -23.36 8.42
CA PRO A 83 5.79 -23.46 8.42
C PRO A 83 6.38 -23.34 7.01
N GLY A 84 7.46 -22.57 6.88
CA GLY A 84 8.20 -22.36 5.64
C GLY A 84 8.61 -20.90 5.47
N ASN A 85 9.19 -20.57 4.31
CA ASN A 85 9.78 -19.26 4.03
C ASN A 85 9.20 -18.58 2.77
N MET A 86 8.04 -19.03 2.28
CA MET A 86 7.35 -18.42 1.14
C MET A 86 6.38 -17.32 1.62
N PRO A 87 5.89 -16.42 0.76
CA PRO A 87 4.98 -15.35 1.18
C PRO A 87 3.68 -15.81 1.86
N ALA A 88 3.22 -17.02 1.56
CA ALA A 88 2.05 -17.63 2.20
C ALA A 88 2.38 -18.37 3.51
N ASN A 89 3.65 -18.45 3.89
CA ASN A 89 4.11 -18.94 5.18
C ASN A 89 4.15 -17.80 6.20
N GLY A 90 3.81 -18.15 7.43
CA GLY A 90 3.67 -17.16 8.48
C GLY A 90 2.68 -17.63 9.53
N GLN A 91 2.21 -16.69 10.33
CA GLN A 91 1.41 -16.98 11.49
C GLN A 91 0.21 -16.05 11.59
N TYR A 92 -0.90 -16.59 12.09
CA TYR A 92 -2.03 -15.80 12.57
C TYR A 92 -2.21 -16.02 14.06
N VAL A 93 -2.81 -15.03 14.73
CA VAL A 93 -3.12 -15.14 16.14
C VAL A 93 -4.50 -14.57 16.47
N LEU A 94 -5.20 -15.25 17.36
CA LEU A 94 -6.34 -14.72 18.11
C LEU A 94 -5.97 -14.70 19.59
N TRP A 95 -5.89 -13.50 20.16
CA TRP A 95 -5.44 -13.30 21.53
C TRP A 95 -6.38 -12.35 22.27
N PRO A 96 -7.16 -12.83 23.26
CA PRO A 96 -7.99 -11.97 24.09
C PRO A 96 -7.17 -11.19 25.13
N PHE A 97 -7.57 -9.95 25.39
CA PHE A 97 -7.10 -9.21 26.57
C PHE A 97 -7.86 -9.71 27.79
N LEU A 98 -7.19 -10.50 28.64
CA LEU A 98 -7.81 -11.12 29.82
C LEU A 98 -7.63 -10.26 31.07
N SER A 99 -8.72 -10.13 31.82
CA SER A 99 -8.77 -9.61 33.19
C SER A 99 -9.29 -10.69 34.13
N SER A 100 -9.17 -10.47 35.44
CA SER A 100 -9.47 -11.49 36.47
C SER A 100 -10.90 -12.04 36.48
N ASN A 101 -11.84 -11.43 35.75
CA ASN A 101 -13.25 -11.81 35.69
C ASN A 101 -13.71 -12.26 34.28
N GLN A 102 -12.76 -12.54 33.40
CA GLN A 102 -12.99 -13.00 32.02
C GLN A 102 -12.45 -14.41 31.83
N THR A 103 -13.15 -15.20 31.04
CA THR A 103 -12.75 -16.57 30.69
C THR A 103 -12.60 -16.68 29.19
N MET A 104 -11.43 -17.16 28.75
CA MET A 104 -11.17 -17.53 27.37
C MET A 104 -11.44 -19.01 27.16
N THR A 105 -12.08 -19.34 26.05
CA THR A 105 -12.17 -20.72 25.55
C THR A 105 -11.77 -20.76 24.09
N VAL A 106 -11.18 -21.88 23.67
CA VAL A 106 -10.66 -22.07 22.31
C VAL A 106 -11.14 -23.41 21.76
N THR A 107 -11.22 -23.51 20.44
CA THR A 107 -11.43 -24.77 19.74
C THR A 107 -10.82 -24.72 18.34
N ILE A 108 -10.52 -25.90 17.80
CA ILE A 108 -10.21 -26.09 16.39
C ILE A 108 -11.13 -27.18 15.83
N ASP A 109 -11.56 -27.07 14.59
CA ASP A 109 -12.37 -28.10 13.92
C ASP A 109 -12.26 -27.99 12.39
N ASN A 110 -12.44 -29.11 11.70
CA ASN A 110 -12.49 -29.14 10.25
C ASN A 110 -13.86 -28.71 9.70
N ASP A 111 -14.92 -28.81 10.50
CA ASP A 111 -16.27 -28.37 10.17
C ASP A 111 -16.70 -27.19 11.05
N ILE A 112 -16.93 -26.05 10.40
CA ILE A 112 -17.41 -24.82 11.07
C ILE A 112 -18.75 -25.04 11.81
N ASN A 113 -19.58 -25.98 11.36
CA ASN A 113 -20.85 -26.27 12.02
C ASN A 113 -20.64 -26.90 13.40
N ASN A 114 -19.60 -27.70 13.61
CA ASN A 114 -19.27 -28.25 14.93
C ASN A 114 -18.92 -27.13 15.91
N ILE A 115 -18.12 -26.16 15.46
CA ILE A 115 -17.76 -24.97 16.24
C ILE A 115 -19.01 -24.19 16.65
N LEU A 116 -19.89 -23.90 15.70
CA LEU A 116 -21.12 -23.13 15.89
C LEU A 116 -22.15 -23.86 16.78
N ASN A 117 -22.35 -25.15 16.56
CA ASN A 117 -23.26 -25.95 17.37
C ASN A 117 -22.80 -26.00 18.83
N ASN A 118 -21.50 -26.19 19.06
CA ASN A 118 -20.96 -26.28 20.43
C ASN A 118 -21.03 -24.93 21.17
N ILE A 119 -20.66 -23.83 20.52
CA ILE A 119 -20.71 -22.50 21.18
C ILE A 119 -22.14 -22.05 21.49
N SER A 120 -23.14 -22.49 20.69
CA SER A 120 -24.53 -22.09 20.86
C SER A 120 -25.17 -22.53 22.19
N ILE A 121 -24.60 -23.56 22.84
CA ILE A 121 -25.17 -24.14 24.07
C ILE A 121 -24.91 -23.22 25.27
N ASN A 122 -23.65 -22.79 25.45
CA ASN A 122 -23.20 -22.08 26.64
C ASN A 122 -22.43 -20.78 26.36
N GLY A 123 -22.25 -20.40 25.08
CA GLY A 123 -21.41 -19.28 24.67
C GLY A 123 -19.89 -19.56 24.74
N THR A 124 -19.50 -20.77 25.11
CA THR A 124 -18.11 -21.19 25.34
C THR A 124 -17.90 -22.64 24.89
N TRP A 125 -16.64 -23.02 24.65
CA TRP A 125 -16.24 -24.43 24.50
C TRP A 125 -15.68 -24.97 25.82
N PHE A 126 -15.35 -26.27 25.86
CA PHE A 126 -14.68 -26.85 27.03
C PHE A 126 -13.33 -26.15 27.27
N GLU A 127 -13.02 -25.88 28.53
CA GLU A 127 -11.71 -25.33 28.89
C GLU A 127 -10.62 -26.32 28.47
N GLN A 128 -9.84 -25.93 27.45
CA GLN A 128 -8.63 -26.63 27.09
C GLN A 128 -7.46 -26.02 27.84
N THR A 129 -6.56 -26.85 28.37
CA THR A 129 -5.31 -26.37 28.98
C THR A 129 -4.20 -26.25 27.93
N GLU A 130 -4.26 -27.07 26.90
CA GLU A 130 -3.33 -27.07 25.78
C GLU A 130 -4.06 -27.61 24.56
N LEU A 131 -3.72 -27.08 23.39
CA LEU A 131 -4.22 -27.53 22.10
C LEU A 131 -3.04 -27.56 21.15
N LYS A 132 -2.85 -28.69 20.45
CA LYS A 132 -1.88 -28.82 19.37
C LYS A 132 -2.46 -29.75 18.31
N GLY A 133 -2.59 -29.27 17.08
CA GLY A 133 -3.13 -30.08 15.99
C GLY A 133 -3.43 -29.26 14.75
N SER A 134 -3.92 -29.92 13.73
CA SER A 134 -4.23 -29.27 12.45
C SER A 134 -5.74 -29.35 12.22
N ALA A 135 -6.31 -28.25 11.74
CA ALA A 135 -7.71 -28.17 11.39
C ALA A 135 -7.96 -26.97 10.48
N ALA A 136 -9.00 -27.04 9.65
CA ALA A 136 -9.32 -25.96 8.71
C ALA A 136 -9.77 -24.66 9.41
N ASN A 137 -10.28 -24.75 10.64
CA ASN A 137 -10.82 -23.62 11.37
C ASN A 137 -10.30 -23.59 12.81
N GLY A 138 -10.08 -22.39 13.33
CA GLY A 138 -9.81 -22.13 14.74
C GLY A 138 -10.68 -20.98 15.24
N ALA A 139 -11.11 -21.08 16.50
CA ALA A 139 -12.00 -20.09 17.11
C ALA A 139 -11.62 -19.81 18.57
N VAL A 140 -11.83 -18.55 18.96
CA VAL A 140 -11.63 -18.05 20.33
C VAL A 140 -12.89 -17.34 20.80
N SER A 141 -13.27 -17.58 22.04
CA SER A 141 -14.39 -16.91 22.72
C SER A 141 -13.89 -16.33 24.03
N ILE A 142 -14.27 -15.10 24.32
CA ILE A 142 -14.11 -14.44 25.61
C ILE A 142 -15.49 -14.23 26.21
N SER A 143 -15.65 -14.63 27.48
CA SER A 143 -16.92 -14.53 28.18
C SER A 143 -16.76 -13.83 29.52
N THR A 144 -17.80 -13.13 29.93
CA THR A 144 -17.93 -12.54 31.27
C THR A 144 -19.40 -12.48 31.65
N LYS A 145 -19.69 -12.31 32.94
CA LYS A 145 -21.05 -12.05 33.43
C LYS A 145 -21.22 -10.55 33.69
N LEU A 146 -22.38 -10.03 33.31
CA LEU A 146 -22.77 -8.63 33.54
C LEU A 146 -23.87 -8.56 34.60
N GLN A 147 -23.70 -7.67 35.56
CA GLN A 147 -24.78 -7.26 36.45
C GLN A 147 -25.71 -6.26 35.76
N PRO A 148 -26.97 -6.08 36.23
CA PRO A 148 -27.86 -5.06 35.70
C PRO A 148 -27.22 -3.67 35.73
N GLY A 149 -27.10 -3.03 34.55
CA GLY A 149 -26.48 -1.71 34.39
C GLY A 149 -24.95 -1.70 34.30
N GLU A 150 -24.28 -2.85 34.48
CA GLU A 150 -22.82 -2.95 34.32
C GLU A 150 -22.41 -2.86 32.84
N LYS A 151 -21.29 -2.18 32.57
CA LYS A 151 -20.63 -2.13 31.26
C LYS A 151 -19.25 -2.75 31.36
N LYS A 152 -18.93 -3.68 30.46
CA LYS A 152 -17.59 -4.23 30.29
C LYS A 152 -17.18 -4.18 28.83
N THR A 153 -15.89 -4.01 28.60
CA THR A 153 -15.28 -4.12 27.27
C THR A 153 -14.57 -5.46 27.17
N LEU A 154 -14.83 -6.20 26.10
CA LEU A 154 -14.13 -7.43 25.75
C LEU A 154 -13.35 -7.18 24.47
N SER A 155 -12.05 -7.41 24.49
CA SER A 155 -11.16 -7.13 23.35
C SER A 155 -10.44 -8.41 22.92
N ILE A 156 -10.43 -8.66 21.61
CA ILE A 156 -9.64 -9.71 20.98
C ILE A 156 -8.71 -9.06 19.96
N LEU A 157 -7.42 -9.34 20.07
CA LEU A 157 -6.43 -9.05 19.05
C LEU A 157 -6.50 -10.12 17.96
N PHE A 158 -6.68 -9.68 16.72
CA PHE A 158 -6.32 -10.44 15.53
C PHE A 158 -5.04 -9.83 14.96
N ALA A 159 -3.98 -10.63 14.84
CA ALA A 159 -2.73 -10.18 14.23
C ALA A 159 -2.16 -11.29 13.33
N TRP A 160 -1.23 -10.88 12.47
CA TRP A 160 -0.54 -11.75 11.54
C TRP A 160 0.95 -11.44 11.51
N TYR A 161 1.73 -12.41 11.07
CA TYR A 161 3.16 -12.29 10.83
C TYR A 161 3.54 -13.15 9.63
N PHE A 162 3.59 -12.51 8.46
CA PHE A 162 3.99 -13.10 7.18
C PHE A 162 5.26 -12.40 6.70
N PRO A 163 6.44 -12.75 7.25
CA PRO A 163 7.63 -11.92 7.06
C PRO A 163 8.11 -11.90 5.62
N HIS A 164 7.80 -12.93 4.84
CA HIS A 164 8.29 -13.06 3.48
C HIS A 164 7.38 -12.38 2.47
N HIS A 165 7.99 -11.62 1.56
CA HIS A 165 7.32 -10.96 0.46
C HIS A 165 8.20 -11.08 -0.77
N TYR A 166 7.65 -11.63 -1.85
CA TYR A 166 8.37 -11.79 -3.10
C TYR A 166 7.82 -10.84 -4.16
N TRP A 167 8.73 -10.14 -4.83
CA TRP A 167 8.48 -9.45 -6.08
C TRP A 167 8.88 -10.34 -7.24
N LEU A 168 7.92 -11.00 -7.88
CA LEU A 168 8.21 -12.09 -8.82
C LEU A 168 9.12 -13.14 -8.14
N ASP A 169 10.36 -13.28 -8.58
CA ASP A 169 11.35 -14.20 -8.01
C ASP A 169 12.30 -13.52 -7.00
N LEU A 170 12.16 -12.21 -6.75
CA LEU A 170 13.01 -11.46 -5.83
C LEU A 170 12.41 -11.42 -4.43
N SER A 171 13.11 -11.99 -3.45
CA SER A 171 12.73 -11.84 -2.03
C SER A 171 13.06 -10.42 -1.55
N LEU A 172 12.05 -9.68 -1.10
CA LEU A 172 12.20 -8.35 -0.50
C LEU A 172 11.89 -8.35 1.00
N ASP A 173 11.06 -9.30 1.44
CA ASP A 173 10.53 -9.44 2.81
C ASP A 173 9.81 -8.17 3.32
N ASN A 174 8.81 -8.33 4.20
CA ASN A 174 8.10 -7.20 4.78
C ASN A 174 8.95 -6.53 5.87
N TYR A 175 8.92 -5.19 5.96
CA TYR A 175 9.71 -4.41 6.92
C TYR A 175 9.53 -4.85 8.37
N TYR A 176 8.32 -5.28 8.76
CA TYR A 176 8.03 -5.73 10.11
C TYR A 176 8.80 -7.00 10.53
N LEU A 177 9.44 -7.71 9.59
CA LEU A 177 10.43 -8.77 9.89
C LEU A 177 11.59 -8.25 10.76
N LEU A 178 11.94 -6.97 10.61
CA LEU A 178 13.00 -6.33 11.40
C LEU A 178 12.55 -5.98 12.83
N LEU A 179 11.24 -5.93 13.07
CA LEU A 179 10.64 -5.48 14.32
C LEU A 179 10.18 -6.65 15.20
N PHE A 180 9.76 -7.75 14.57
CA PHE A 180 9.12 -8.87 15.23
C PHE A 180 9.71 -10.18 14.74
N ASN A 181 9.75 -11.19 15.62
CA ASN A 181 10.27 -12.52 15.28
C ASN A 181 9.15 -13.50 14.92
N ASN A 182 7.93 -13.23 15.41
CA ASN A 182 6.75 -14.08 15.29
C ASN A 182 5.48 -13.30 15.66
N VAL A 183 4.31 -13.89 15.42
CA VAL A 183 3.02 -13.24 15.70
C VAL A 183 2.79 -12.98 17.20
N THR A 184 3.40 -13.77 18.08
CA THR A 184 3.33 -13.55 19.53
C THR A 184 4.04 -12.26 19.92
N THR A 185 5.22 -11.98 19.36
CA THR A 185 5.93 -10.70 19.59
C THR A 185 5.17 -9.50 19.05
N VAL A 186 4.38 -9.67 17.96
CA VAL A 186 3.45 -8.63 17.49
C VAL A 186 2.39 -8.33 18.56
N GLY A 187 1.76 -9.35 19.13
CA GLY A 187 0.78 -9.17 20.20
C GLY A 187 1.38 -8.55 21.47
N GLN A 188 2.56 -8.99 21.89
CA GLN A 188 3.28 -8.43 23.04
C GLN A 188 3.61 -6.95 22.87
N SER A 189 3.85 -6.50 21.62
CA SER A 189 4.13 -5.09 21.33
C SER A 189 2.99 -4.15 21.68
N ILE A 190 1.75 -4.64 21.77
CA ILE A 190 0.57 -3.89 22.20
C ILE A 190 0.16 -4.17 23.66
N GLY A 191 1.01 -4.86 24.43
CA GLY A 191 0.87 -5.07 25.88
C GLY A 191 -0.04 -6.22 26.31
N ILE A 192 -0.51 -7.05 25.37
CA ILE A 192 -1.56 -8.03 25.64
C ILE A 192 -1.19 -9.12 26.66
N ASP A 193 0.09 -9.48 26.75
CA ASP A 193 0.60 -10.51 27.65
C ASP A 193 0.69 -10.07 29.12
N LYS A 194 0.58 -8.76 29.37
CA LYS A 194 0.74 -8.16 30.71
C LYS A 194 -0.59 -8.06 31.46
N ASN A 195 -1.70 -8.50 30.86
CA ASN A 195 -3.06 -8.19 31.32
C ASN A 195 -3.25 -6.67 31.57
N ASP A 196 -2.52 -5.86 30.80
CA ASP A 196 -2.48 -4.41 30.88
C ASP A 196 -2.73 -3.85 29.48
N ASP A 197 -3.83 -3.12 29.34
CA ASP A 197 -4.23 -2.47 28.10
C ASP A 197 -3.63 -1.05 27.97
N SER A 198 -2.68 -0.67 28.82
CA SER A 198 -2.03 0.66 28.79
C SER A 198 -1.46 1.02 27.42
N GLN A 199 -0.73 0.10 26.78
CA GLN A 199 -0.16 0.33 25.46
C GLN A 199 -1.23 0.45 24.37
N LEU A 200 -2.25 -0.42 24.38
CA LEU A 200 -3.40 -0.30 23.49
C LEU A 200 -4.14 1.04 23.70
N LYS A 201 -4.32 1.47 24.94
CA LYS A 201 -4.91 2.78 25.29
C LYS A 201 -4.08 3.94 24.76
N ILE A 202 -2.75 3.86 24.82
CA ILE A 202 -1.85 4.86 24.23
C ILE A 202 -2.05 4.91 22.71
N ILE A 203 -2.03 3.76 22.03
CA ILE A 203 -2.24 3.67 20.58
C ILE A 203 -3.58 4.29 20.17
N ILE A 204 -4.68 3.90 20.86
CA ILE A 204 -6.02 4.45 20.59
C ILE A 204 -6.04 5.97 20.84
N LYS A 205 -5.39 6.44 21.92
CA LYS A 205 -5.31 7.86 22.25
C LYS A 205 -4.57 8.65 21.16
N ASP A 206 -3.49 8.10 20.61
CA ASP A 206 -2.72 8.77 19.56
C ASP A 206 -3.50 8.81 18.23
N ILE A 207 -4.20 7.74 17.87
CA ILE A 207 -5.13 7.73 16.72
C ILE A 207 -6.23 8.79 16.91
N LEU A 208 -6.86 8.84 18.09
CA LEU A 208 -7.89 9.83 18.41
C LEU A 208 -7.34 11.25 18.40
N ARG A 209 -6.09 11.46 18.82
CA ARG A 209 -5.44 12.77 18.76
C ARG A 209 -5.33 13.26 17.32
N LEU A 210 -4.93 12.39 16.39
CA LEU A 210 -4.91 12.72 14.96
C LEU A 210 -6.32 13.01 14.45
N HIS A 211 -7.29 12.13 14.68
CA HIS A 211 -8.66 12.32 14.21
C HIS A 211 -9.32 13.60 14.74
N ASN A 212 -9.05 13.95 16.00
CA ASN A 212 -9.59 15.15 16.64
C ASN A 212 -9.07 16.45 16.01
N LEU A 213 -7.93 16.45 15.30
CA LEU A 213 -7.51 17.62 14.51
C LEU A 213 -8.54 17.95 13.41
N TYR A 214 -9.10 16.91 12.81
CA TYR A 214 -10.11 17.04 11.75
C TYR A 214 -11.52 17.25 12.33
N PHE A 215 -11.92 16.47 13.35
CA PHE A 215 -13.27 16.59 13.94
C PHE A 215 -13.52 17.93 14.64
N ASN A 216 -12.48 18.58 15.16
CA ASN A 216 -12.59 19.90 15.78
C ASN A 216 -12.38 21.06 14.79
N SER A 217 -12.23 20.77 13.49
CA SER A 217 -12.11 21.80 12.47
C SER A 217 -13.46 22.48 12.19
N SER A 218 -13.43 23.58 11.46
CA SER A 218 -14.62 24.28 10.97
C SER A 218 -15.15 23.70 9.65
N LEU A 219 -14.55 22.61 9.15
CA LEU A 219 -14.95 21.99 7.89
C LEU A 219 -16.30 21.27 8.04
N PRO A 220 -17.10 21.20 6.96
CA PRO A 220 -18.31 20.40 6.95
C PRO A 220 -18.04 18.92 7.26
N VAL A 221 -18.97 18.27 7.95
CA VAL A 221 -18.84 16.86 8.38
C VAL A 221 -18.50 15.92 7.22
N TYR A 222 -19.12 16.10 6.05
CA TYR A 222 -18.86 15.26 4.88
C TYR A 222 -17.42 15.40 4.36
N LEU A 223 -16.82 16.59 4.51
CA LEU A 223 -15.45 16.84 4.06
C LEU A 223 -14.46 16.25 5.07
N VAL A 224 -14.74 16.37 6.37
CA VAL A 224 -13.96 15.70 7.42
C VAL A 224 -13.98 14.18 7.22
N ASP A 225 -15.15 13.61 6.95
CA ASP A 225 -15.30 12.18 6.65
C ASP A 225 -14.48 11.78 5.40
N SER A 226 -14.56 12.58 4.33
CA SER A 226 -13.78 12.34 3.11
C SER A 226 -12.27 12.39 3.36
N LEU A 227 -11.77 13.38 4.11
CA LEU A 227 -10.34 13.58 4.37
C LEU A 227 -9.72 12.45 5.20
N ILE A 228 -10.41 11.99 6.24
CA ILE A 228 -9.91 10.88 7.08
C ILE A 228 -9.92 9.58 6.26
N ASN A 229 -11.02 9.29 5.56
CA ASN A 229 -11.16 8.03 4.83
C ASN A 229 -10.36 7.99 3.52
N SER A 230 -10.01 9.14 2.92
CA SER A 230 -9.19 9.17 1.71
C SER A 230 -7.78 8.66 1.94
N ALA A 231 -7.26 8.70 3.17
CA ALA A 231 -5.97 8.10 3.53
C ALA A 231 -5.94 6.56 3.37
N SER A 232 -7.10 5.92 3.17
CA SER A 232 -7.18 4.47 2.95
C SER A 232 -6.40 3.96 1.73
N HIS A 233 -6.08 4.82 0.75
CA HIS A 233 -5.25 4.43 -0.40
C HIS A 233 -3.84 3.97 0.00
N MET A 234 -3.34 4.39 1.16
CA MET A 234 -2.03 3.95 1.70
C MET A 234 -1.99 2.44 2.01
N ARG A 235 -3.14 1.75 2.03
CA ARG A 235 -3.24 0.31 2.32
C ARG A 235 -2.56 -0.59 1.28
N SER A 236 -2.35 -0.09 0.06
CA SER A 236 -1.62 -0.81 -0.99
C SER A 236 -0.13 -0.48 -1.01
N ALA A 237 0.38 0.24 -0.01
CA ALA A 237 1.79 0.45 0.18
C ALA A 237 2.50 -0.86 0.56
N MET A 238 3.75 -0.94 0.17
CA MET A 238 4.67 -2.03 0.46
C MET A 238 5.89 -1.42 1.12
N TYR A 239 6.15 -1.82 2.36
CA TYR A 239 7.38 -1.46 3.06
C TYR A 239 8.24 -2.71 3.18
N PHE A 240 9.39 -2.70 2.52
CA PHE A 240 10.28 -3.84 2.44
C PHE A 240 11.40 -3.80 3.48
N SER A 241 11.96 -4.96 3.79
CA SER A 241 13.04 -5.11 4.79
C SER A 241 14.34 -4.40 4.40
N ASN A 242 14.53 -4.12 3.11
CA ASN A 242 15.65 -3.33 2.60
C ASN A 242 15.50 -1.82 2.83
N GLY A 243 14.38 -1.37 3.39
CA GLY A 243 14.08 0.04 3.63
C GLY A 243 13.31 0.74 2.52
N ASP A 244 13.00 0.04 1.41
CA ASP A 244 12.21 0.62 0.32
C ASP A 244 10.73 0.72 0.69
N TRP A 245 10.14 1.88 0.46
CA TRP A 245 8.70 2.10 0.45
C TRP A 245 8.22 2.24 -0.99
N ARG A 246 7.21 1.47 -1.37
CA ARG A 246 6.63 1.44 -2.72
C ARG A 246 5.11 1.45 -2.65
N GLN A 247 4.46 2.01 -3.65
CA GLN A 247 3.01 2.10 -3.69
C GLN A 247 2.50 1.82 -5.11
N TRP A 248 1.62 0.83 -5.23
CA TRP A 248 0.87 0.61 -6.46
C TRP A 248 0.03 1.83 -6.81
N GLU A 249 -0.07 2.15 -8.09
CA GLU A 249 -1.02 3.13 -8.61
C GLU A 249 -2.45 2.75 -8.21
N ALA A 250 -2.89 1.54 -8.62
CA ALA A 250 -4.19 0.98 -8.31
C ALA A 250 -4.19 -0.56 -8.39
N TYR A 251 -5.33 -1.22 -8.18
CA TYR A 251 -5.43 -2.68 -8.36
C TYR A 251 -5.60 -3.10 -9.82
N ASP A 252 -6.10 -2.20 -10.67
CA ASP A 252 -6.28 -2.38 -12.12
C ASP A 252 -5.13 -1.80 -12.95
N CYS A 253 -4.27 -0.98 -12.34
CA CYS A 253 -2.97 -0.60 -12.89
C CYS A 253 -1.83 -0.94 -11.92
N ASN A 254 -0.97 -1.87 -12.33
CA ASN A 254 0.22 -2.33 -11.61
C ASN A 254 1.45 -1.45 -11.89
N ASP A 255 1.26 -0.15 -12.11
CA ASP A 255 2.38 0.78 -12.07
C ASP A 255 2.77 1.06 -10.61
N VAL A 256 4.04 1.33 -10.35
CA VAL A 256 4.55 1.59 -8.98
C VAL A 256 5.26 2.91 -8.93
N ASP A 257 4.84 3.72 -7.94
CA ASP A 257 5.34 5.07 -7.72
C ASP A 257 5.30 5.90 -9.02
N SER A 258 4.16 5.85 -9.72
CA SER A 258 3.93 6.72 -10.88
C SER A 258 3.89 8.17 -10.41
N VAL A 259 4.88 8.98 -10.82
CA VAL A 259 5.17 10.32 -10.26
C VAL A 259 3.93 11.20 -10.19
N HIS A 260 3.15 11.26 -11.28
CA HIS A 260 1.99 12.16 -11.34
C HIS A 260 0.83 11.70 -10.45
N ASN A 261 0.59 10.39 -10.33
CA ASN A 261 -0.45 9.88 -9.44
C ASN A 261 -0.03 9.98 -7.99
N ASP A 262 1.27 9.79 -7.74
CA ASP A 262 1.84 9.90 -6.42
C ASP A 262 1.68 11.32 -5.86
N HIS A 263 2.05 12.35 -6.64
CA HIS A 263 1.81 13.74 -6.27
C HIS A 263 0.32 14.07 -6.03
N GLN A 264 -0.64 13.38 -6.66
CA GLN A 264 -2.06 13.62 -6.36
C GLN A 264 -2.48 13.06 -4.98
N ARG A 265 -1.73 12.11 -4.43
CA ARG A 265 -2.02 11.43 -3.16
C ARG A 265 -0.93 11.61 -2.10
N HIS A 266 0.09 12.43 -2.36
CA HIS A 266 1.28 12.51 -1.52
C HIS A 266 1.12 13.28 -0.20
N LEU A 267 0.11 14.16 -0.09
CA LEU A 267 -0.09 14.98 1.11
C LEU A 267 -0.16 14.16 2.41
N PRO A 268 -0.91 13.04 2.52
CA PRO A 268 -0.82 12.15 3.67
C PRO A 268 0.58 11.56 3.92
N TYR A 269 1.37 11.27 2.88
CA TYR A 269 2.75 10.79 3.05
C TYR A 269 3.62 11.88 3.67
N ILE A 270 3.62 13.10 3.13
CA ILE A 270 4.37 14.23 3.70
C ILE A 270 3.92 14.54 5.14
N LEU A 271 2.62 14.55 5.40
CA LEU A 271 2.06 14.89 6.72
C LEU A 271 2.40 13.89 7.82
N TYR A 272 2.34 12.60 7.51
CA TYR A 272 2.40 11.54 8.52
C TYR A 272 3.72 10.78 8.51
N PHE A 273 4.30 10.58 7.32
CA PHE A 273 5.46 9.72 7.11
C PHE A 273 6.41 10.32 6.06
N PRO A 274 6.95 11.54 6.25
CA PRO A 274 7.70 12.24 5.20
C PRO A 274 8.90 11.45 4.65
N GLU A 275 9.48 10.56 5.45
CA GLU A 275 10.56 9.66 5.01
C GLU A 275 10.12 8.72 3.88
N THR A 276 8.85 8.31 3.82
CA THR A 276 8.36 7.45 2.72
C THR A 276 8.34 8.20 1.40
N GLU A 277 8.06 9.51 1.42
CA GLU A 277 8.09 10.35 0.22
C GLU A 277 9.53 10.58 -0.25
N LYS A 278 10.43 10.89 0.69
CA LYS A 278 11.87 11.03 0.38
C LYS A 278 12.43 9.77 -0.29
N ILE A 279 12.08 8.58 0.20
CA ILE A 279 12.54 7.30 -0.40
C ILE A 279 12.11 7.20 -1.88
N LYS A 280 10.88 7.61 -2.22
CA LYS A 280 10.41 7.63 -3.62
C LYS A 280 11.17 8.67 -4.44
N MET A 281 11.31 9.89 -3.94
CA MET A 281 12.08 10.97 -4.56
C MET A 281 13.54 10.57 -4.87
N TYR A 282 14.26 9.97 -3.92
CA TYR A 282 15.61 9.44 -4.16
C TYR A 282 15.64 8.35 -5.22
N THR A 283 14.59 7.52 -5.27
CA THR A 283 14.47 6.50 -6.30
C THR A 283 14.26 7.19 -7.67
N TRP A 284 13.42 8.23 -7.79
CA TRP A 284 13.17 8.93 -9.06
C TRP A 284 14.42 9.64 -9.56
N ALA A 285 15.11 10.34 -8.67
CA ALA A 285 16.39 10.98 -8.94
C ALA A 285 17.45 9.99 -9.46
N LYS A 286 17.54 8.80 -8.85
CA LYS A 286 18.50 7.76 -9.25
C LYS A 286 18.36 7.30 -10.71
N TYR A 287 17.14 7.32 -11.25
CA TYR A 287 16.85 6.87 -12.61
C TYR A 287 16.55 8.03 -13.57
N GLN A 288 16.94 9.26 -13.23
CA GLN A 288 16.93 10.38 -14.15
C GLN A 288 17.72 10.04 -15.42
N GLN A 289 17.15 10.37 -16.58
CA GLN A 289 17.76 10.13 -17.88
C GLN A 289 18.88 11.15 -18.17
N ASN A 290 19.73 10.86 -19.16
CA ASN A 290 20.85 11.74 -19.54
C ASN A 290 20.42 13.10 -20.12
N ASP A 291 19.18 13.22 -20.56
CA ASP A 291 18.57 14.49 -20.98
C ASP A 291 17.88 15.22 -19.80
N GLY A 292 18.01 14.66 -18.59
CA GLY A 292 17.46 15.16 -17.35
C GLY A 292 16.00 14.76 -17.10
N MET A 293 15.36 13.98 -17.98
CA MET A 293 13.99 13.51 -17.76
C MET A 293 13.87 12.53 -16.59
N ILE A 294 12.91 12.80 -15.70
CA ILE A 294 12.49 11.85 -14.68
C ILE A 294 11.60 10.78 -15.32
N GLN A 295 11.82 9.52 -14.94
CA GLN A 295 11.00 8.40 -15.40
C GLN A 295 9.64 8.40 -14.70
N GLU A 296 8.58 8.11 -15.47
CA GLU A 296 7.20 8.14 -14.99
C GLU A 296 6.99 7.19 -13.81
N THR A 297 7.53 5.98 -13.87
CA THR A 297 7.23 4.89 -12.93
C THR A 297 8.41 3.93 -12.81
N PHE A 298 8.46 3.13 -11.74
CA PHE A 298 9.46 2.07 -11.57
C PHE A 298 9.02 0.70 -12.03
N ILE A 299 7.78 0.59 -12.48
CA ILE A 299 7.17 -0.66 -12.95
C ILE A 299 6.15 -0.23 -14.00
N VAL A 300 6.36 -0.68 -15.23
CA VAL A 300 5.46 -0.37 -16.34
C VAL A 300 4.55 -1.56 -16.51
N GLY A 301 3.24 -1.33 -16.46
CA GLY A 301 2.38 -2.45 -16.71
C GLY A 301 0.90 -2.23 -16.78
N CYS A 302 0.29 -1.05 -16.61
CA CYS A 302 -1.19 -0.94 -16.54
C CYS A 302 -1.93 -2.00 -17.41
N MET A 303 -2.59 -2.97 -16.76
CA MET A 303 -3.29 -4.13 -17.36
C MET A 303 -2.43 -5.22 -18.07
N GLY A 304 -1.13 -5.26 -17.82
CA GLY A 304 -0.11 -6.11 -18.43
C GLY A 304 0.77 -6.81 -17.38
N ASN A 305 1.81 -7.51 -17.84
CA ASN A 305 2.67 -8.27 -16.94
C ASN A 305 3.47 -7.34 -16.02
N THR A 306 3.52 -7.68 -14.73
CA THR A 306 4.36 -6.97 -13.75
C THR A 306 5.84 -7.05 -14.14
N ALA A 307 6.50 -5.90 -14.24
CA ALA A 307 7.94 -5.82 -14.54
C ALA A 307 8.80 -6.22 -13.32
N PRO A 308 10.08 -6.57 -13.54
CA PRO A 308 11.07 -6.69 -12.47
C PRO A 308 11.09 -5.49 -11.52
N TYR A 309 11.45 -5.76 -10.26
CA TYR A 309 11.50 -4.75 -9.20
C TYR A 309 12.44 -3.58 -9.54
N ASN A 310 12.02 -2.35 -9.23
CA ASN A 310 12.80 -1.11 -9.42
C ASN A 310 13.34 -0.95 -10.86
N GLN A 311 12.55 -1.33 -11.87
CA GLN A 311 12.87 -1.12 -13.27
C GLN A 311 12.17 0.14 -13.81
N SER A 312 12.89 1.26 -13.81
CA SER A 312 12.38 2.53 -14.33
C SER A 312 11.87 2.43 -15.77
N GLY A 313 10.77 3.12 -16.05
CA GLY A 313 10.23 3.25 -17.39
C GLY A 313 8.97 4.10 -17.41
N GLY A 314 8.10 3.77 -18.37
CA GLY A 314 6.83 4.43 -18.61
C GLY A 314 6.90 5.25 -19.89
N ARG A 315 6.05 6.25 -19.95
CA ARG A 315 5.88 7.19 -21.04
C ARG A 315 6.67 8.46 -20.73
N ASN A 316 7.13 9.13 -21.78
CA ASN A 316 7.62 10.49 -21.65
C ASN A 316 6.42 11.42 -21.55
N MET A 317 6.09 11.83 -20.33
CA MET A 317 4.95 12.71 -20.03
C MET A 317 5.44 14.09 -19.61
N GLY A 318 4.75 15.13 -20.10
CA GLY A 318 5.14 16.53 -19.90
C GLY A 318 4.98 17.06 -18.47
N ASP A 319 4.34 16.30 -17.58
CA ASP A 319 4.09 16.65 -16.18
C ASP A 319 5.04 15.95 -15.19
N VAL A 320 5.74 14.88 -15.57
CA VAL A 320 6.54 14.05 -14.66
C VAL A 320 7.72 14.82 -14.05
N THR A 321 8.66 15.34 -14.85
CA THR A 321 9.79 16.14 -14.32
C THR A 321 9.28 17.38 -13.58
N THR A 322 8.24 18.01 -14.12
CA THR A 322 7.62 19.20 -13.52
C THR A 322 7.12 18.91 -12.11
N ILE A 323 6.43 17.79 -11.91
CA ILE A 323 5.95 17.33 -10.60
C ILE A 323 7.11 17.01 -9.68
N PHE A 324 8.16 16.31 -10.15
CA PHE A 324 9.35 16.04 -9.34
C PHE A 324 9.99 17.33 -8.78
N ILE A 325 10.08 18.39 -9.58
CA ILE A 325 10.62 19.69 -9.13
C ILE A 325 9.71 20.33 -8.07
N LEU A 326 8.39 20.29 -8.30
CA LEU A 326 7.40 20.83 -7.36
C LEU A 326 7.44 20.08 -6.03
N GLU A 327 7.44 18.76 -6.07
CA GLU A 327 7.47 17.89 -4.90
C GLU A 327 8.79 18.02 -4.11
N THR A 328 9.92 18.25 -4.79
CA THR A 328 11.20 18.60 -4.15
C THR A 328 11.05 19.86 -3.29
N LEU A 329 10.42 20.91 -3.83
CA LEU A 329 10.20 22.15 -3.09
C LEU A 329 9.19 21.96 -1.96
N GLU A 330 8.08 21.26 -2.21
CA GLU A 330 7.04 21.01 -1.22
C GLU A 330 7.59 20.24 -0.01
N LEU A 331 8.29 19.12 -0.25
CA LEU A 331 8.97 18.37 0.80
C LEU A 331 9.95 19.23 1.59
N TYR A 332 10.76 20.05 0.91
CA TYR A 332 11.68 20.95 1.59
C TYR A 332 10.94 21.98 2.46
N ARG A 333 9.90 22.63 1.96
CA ARG A 333 9.11 23.63 2.71
C ARG A 333 8.49 23.03 3.96
N TRP A 334 7.99 21.80 3.88
CA TRP A 334 7.27 21.15 4.97
C TRP A 334 8.19 20.53 6.01
N THR A 335 9.35 20.03 5.61
CA THR A 335 10.30 19.35 6.50
C THR A 335 11.49 20.20 6.92
N ASN A 336 11.77 21.28 6.18
CA ASN A 336 12.99 22.09 6.27
C ASN A 336 14.28 21.24 6.17
N ASP A 337 14.23 20.12 5.44
CA ASP A 337 15.35 19.19 5.29
C ASP A 337 16.31 19.67 4.19
N PHE A 338 17.33 20.42 4.62
CA PHE A 338 18.36 20.94 3.71
C PHE A 338 19.28 19.85 3.14
N ILE A 339 19.42 18.69 3.81
CA ILE A 339 20.24 17.58 3.29
C ILE A 339 19.52 16.96 2.09
N PHE A 340 18.23 16.65 2.26
CA PHE A 340 17.38 16.20 1.15
C PHE A 340 17.42 17.17 -0.04
N LEU A 341 17.23 18.47 0.22
CA LEU A 341 17.28 19.48 -0.84
C LEU A 341 18.64 19.47 -1.57
N LYS A 342 19.74 19.41 -0.83
CA LYS A 342 21.08 19.39 -1.43
C LYS A 342 21.29 18.17 -2.34
N ASP A 343 20.75 17.02 -1.95
CA ASP A 343 20.84 15.80 -2.74
C ASP A 343 19.94 15.84 -3.98
N MET A 344 18.75 16.43 -3.89
CA MET A 344 17.83 16.55 -5.03
C MET A 344 18.18 17.69 -5.99
N TYR A 345 18.85 18.73 -5.52
CA TYR A 345 19.11 19.94 -6.32
C TYR A 345 19.81 19.69 -7.68
N PRO A 346 20.84 18.82 -7.79
CA PRO A 346 21.44 18.50 -9.09
C PRO A 346 20.41 17.99 -10.10
N HIS A 347 19.46 17.17 -9.63
CA HIS A 347 18.42 16.59 -10.46
C HIS A 347 17.37 17.62 -10.91
N VAL A 348 17.12 18.64 -10.08
CA VAL A 348 16.22 19.77 -10.43
C VAL A 348 16.80 20.63 -11.55
N VAL A 349 18.10 20.92 -11.51
CA VAL A 349 18.73 21.86 -12.45
C VAL A 349 19.16 21.23 -13.77
N GLU A 350 19.24 19.89 -13.83
CA GLU A 350 19.60 19.15 -15.05
C GLU A 350 18.50 19.26 -16.13
N GLU A 351 17.23 19.38 -15.74
CA GLU A 351 16.11 19.64 -16.67
C GLU A 351 15.15 20.71 -16.14
N CYS A 352 15.47 21.98 -16.38
CA CYS A 352 14.52 23.09 -16.24
C CYS A 352 13.94 23.58 -17.58
N THR A 353 14.17 22.85 -18.67
CA THR A 353 13.93 23.36 -20.03
C THR A 353 13.27 22.32 -20.94
N TYR A 354 12.02 21.93 -20.63
CA TYR A 354 11.10 21.53 -21.69
C TYR A 354 11.07 22.60 -22.78
N ASP A 355 10.77 22.23 -24.04
CA ASP A 355 10.87 22.99 -25.30
C ASP A 355 10.11 24.36 -25.39
N ILE A 356 10.36 25.27 -24.44
CA ILE A 356 9.82 26.63 -24.41
C ILE A 356 10.18 27.46 -25.65
N PRO A 357 11.40 27.39 -26.23
CA PRO A 357 11.71 28.17 -27.43
C PRO A 357 10.74 27.89 -28.59
N TYR A 358 10.02 26.76 -28.53
CA TYR A 358 9.19 26.25 -29.60
C TYR A 358 7.76 25.89 -29.15
N LEU A 359 7.25 26.42 -28.04
CA LEU A 359 5.85 26.20 -27.58
C LEU A 359 4.81 26.40 -28.69
N SER A 360 5.02 27.37 -29.58
CA SER A 360 4.12 27.63 -30.71
C SER A 360 4.19 26.60 -31.86
N GLN A 361 5.17 25.69 -31.84
CA GLN A 361 5.36 24.67 -32.87
C GLN A 361 4.65 23.36 -32.54
N TYR A 362 4.14 23.22 -31.31
CA TYR A 362 3.48 22.01 -30.82
C TYR A 362 2.07 22.32 -30.28
N PRO A 363 1.12 21.36 -30.38
CA PRO A 363 -0.10 21.43 -29.61
C PRO A 363 0.21 21.65 -28.13
N THR A 364 -0.36 22.70 -27.55
CA THR A 364 -0.11 23.12 -26.17
C THR A 364 -1.33 22.78 -25.34
N THR A 365 -1.14 22.20 -24.15
CA THR A 365 -2.24 21.95 -23.20
C THR A 365 -2.13 22.89 -22.01
N THR A 366 -3.27 23.33 -21.49
CA THR A 366 -3.29 24.28 -20.37
C THR A 366 -2.77 23.67 -19.08
N PHE A 367 -3.07 22.40 -18.79
CA PHE A 367 -2.56 21.70 -17.62
C PHE A 367 -1.01 21.70 -17.56
N ASN A 368 -0.35 21.18 -18.60
CA ASN A 368 1.11 21.14 -18.65
C ASN A 368 1.72 22.54 -18.65
N SER A 369 1.05 23.49 -19.29
CA SER A 369 1.50 24.89 -19.33
C SER A 369 1.56 25.53 -17.93
N PHE A 370 0.51 25.38 -17.13
CA PHE A 370 0.49 25.93 -15.78
C PHE A 370 1.35 25.14 -14.80
N MET A 371 1.45 23.82 -14.96
CA MET A 371 2.41 23.00 -14.21
C MET A 371 3.85 23.46 -14.47
N HIS A 372 4.19 23.70 -15.73
CA HIS A 372 5.50 24.21 -16.11
C HIS A 372 5.81 25.58 -15.50
N LEU A 373 4.86 26.52 -15.52
CA LEU A 373 5.01 27.80 -14.81
C LEU A 373 5.27 27.60 -13.32
N ALA A 374 4.62 26.63 -12.69
CA ALA A 374 4.84 26.30 -11.29
C ALA A 374 6.25 25.74 -11.06
N ALA A 375 6.74 24.81 -11.90
CA ALA A 375 8.10 24.28 -11.78
C ALA A 375 9.18 25.35 -12.00
N LEU A 376 9.00 26.26 -12.96
CA LEU A 376 9.95 27.39 -13.13
C LEU A 376 9.96 28.30 -11.89
N HIS A 377 8.81 28.51 -11.25
CA HIS A 377 8.74 29.23 -9.99
C HIS A 377 9.43 28.47 -8.86
N ALA A 378 9.21 27.16 -8.76
CA ALA A 378 9.87 26.32 -7.78
C ALA A 378 11.39 26.31 -7.99
N CYS A 379 11.86 26.21 -9.24
CA CYS A 379 13.26 26.37 -9.60
C CYS A 379 13.83 27.70 -9.08
N MET A 380 13.15 28.82 -9.31
CA MET A 380 13.63 30.13 -8.81
C MET A 380 13.77 30.14 -7.28
N GLU A 381 12.87 29.50 -6.55
CA GLU A 381 12.96 29.41 -5.09
C GLU A 381 14.11 28.50 -4.63
N LEU A 382 14.19 27.30 -5.20
CA LEU A 382 15.24 26.31 -4.90
C LEU A 382 16.63 26.88 -5.21
N THR A 383 16.80 27.53 -6.38
CA THR A 383 18.06 28.18 -6.77
C THR A 383 18.41 29.35 -5.86
N SER A 384 17.42 30.12 -5.38
CA SER A 384 17.65 31.16 -4.37
C SER A 384 18.13 30.57 -3.05
N ILE A 385 17.53 29.47 -2.58
CA ILE A 385 17.96 28.76 -1.36
C ILE A 385 19.38 28.23 -1.51
N MET A 386 19.72 27.72 -2.69
CA MET A 386 21.04 27.15 -3.02
C MET A 386 22.08 28.18 -3.45
N ASN A 387 21.72 29.47 -3.48
CA ASN A 387 22.57 30.58 -3.93
C ASN A 387 23.11 30.43 -5.38
N ASP A 388 22.34 29.82 -6.27
CA ASP A 388 22.67 29.68 -7.70
C ASP A 388 22.00 30.77 -8.54
N THR A 389 22.66 31.92 -8.61
CA THR A 389 22.16 33.07 -9.37
C THR A 389 22.08 32.81 -10.89
N MET A 390 22.92 31.92 -11.41
CA MET A 390 22.95 31.64 -12.85
C MET A 390 21.70 30.89 -13.27
N THR A 391 21.36 29.81 -12.57
CA THR A 391 20.16 29.02 -12.84
C THR A 391 18.90 29.79 -12.49
N TYR A 392 18.92 30.58 -11.41
CA TYR A 392 17.83 31.51 -11.07
C TYR A 392 17.44 32.40 -12.26
N ASN A 393 18.43 33.08 -12.87
CA ASN A 393 18.17 33.98 -13.99
C ASN A 393 17.59 33.25 -15.21
N LYS A 394 18.05 32.03 -15.49
CA LYS A 394 17.50 31.19 -16.57
C LYS A 394 16.04 30.82 -16.33
N CYS A 395 15.71 30.40 -15.11
CA CYS A 395 14.33 30.07 -14.72
C CYS A 395 13.43 31.32 -14.75
N TYR A 396 13.94 32.47 -14.31
CA TYR A 396 13.26 33.76 -14.35
C TYR A 396 12.92 34.19 -15.77
N GLU A 397 13.91 34.24 -16.68
CA GLU A 397 13.68 34.63 -18.07
C GLU A 397 12.70 33.70 -18.79
N SER A 398 12.86 32.39 -18.58
CA SER A 398 11.97 31.36 -19.12
C SER A 398 10.53 31.53 -18.62
N TYR A 399 10.34 31.86 -17.35
CA TYR A 399 9.02 32.05 -16.75
C TYR A 399 8.24 33.17 -17.44
N PHE A 400 8.83 34.35 -17.59
CA PHE A 400 8.14 35.48 -18.23
C PHE A 400 7.86 35.23 -19.72
N PHE A 401 8.78 34.54 -20.40
CA PHE A 401 8.52 34.13 -21.78
C PHE A 401 7.34 33.16 -21.87
N ALA A 402 7.31 32.13 -21.01
CA ALA A 402 6.24 31.14 -20.97
C ALA A 402 4.89 31.78 -20.66
N VAL A 403 4.80 32.67 -19.67
CA VAL A 403 3.58 33.42 -19.33
C VAL A 403 3.03 34.15 -20.57
N LYS A 404 3.90 34.81 -21.34
CA LYS A 404 3.48 35.52 -22.56
C LYS A 404 2.95 34.57 -23.63
N GLN A 405 3.60 33.42 -23.83
CA GLN A 405 3.15 32.45 -24.84
C GLN A 405 1.85 31.76 -24.44
N ILE A 406 1.72 31.34 -23.17
CA ILE A 406 0.53 30.70 -22.64
C ILE A 406 -0.68 31.62 -22.78
N ASN A 407 -0.57 32.88 -22.36
CA ASN A 407 -1.66 33.85 -22.55
C ASN A 407 -2.00 34.04 -24.04
N ARG A 408 -1.00 34.12 -24.92
CA ARG A 408 -1.24 34.29 -26.36
C ARG A 408 -1.94 33.09 -27.01
N LEU A 409 -1.59 31.88 -26.57
CA LEU A 409 -2.00 30.63 -27.22
C LEU A 409 -3.29 30.04 -26.63
N LEU A 410 -3.47 30.15 -25.30
CA LEU A 410 -4.49 29.42 -24.56
C LEU A 410 -5.58 30.31 -23.97
N TRP A 411 -5.37 31.62 -23.84
CA TRP A 411 -6.44 32.51 -23.36
C TRP A 411 -7.48 32.72 -24.46
N TYR A 412 -8.73 32.35 -24.17
CA TYR A 412 -9.87 32.60 -25.01
C TYR A 412 -10.76 33.68 -24.41
N HIS A 413 -11.03 34.72 -25.20
CA HIS A 413 -12.02 35.73 -24.87
C HIS A 413 -13.42 35.22 -25.26
N ASP A 414 -14.26 35.01 -24.24
CA ASP A 414 -15.68 34.71 -24.43
C ASP A 414 -16.50 36.00 -24.63
N SER A 415 -16.07 37.08 -23.96
CA SER A 415 -16.55 38.44 -24.19
C SER A 415 -15.40 39.46 -24.03
N ILE A 416 -15.72 40.75 -24.08
CA ILE A 416 -14.76 41.83 -23.83
C ILE A 416 -14.19 41.74 -22.41
N ASP A 417 -15.01 41.31 -21.43
CA ASP A 417 -14.68 41.32 -20.00
C ASP A 417 -14.47 39.91 -19.42
N THR A 418 -14.76 38.85 -20.18
CA THR A 418 -14.70 37.47 -19.69
C THR A 418 -13.92 36.56 -20.63
N GLY A 419 -13.23 35.60 -20.06
CA GLY A 419 -12.49 34.60 -20.79
C GLY A 419 -12.08 33.44 -19.90
N TYR A 420 -11.51 32.42 -20.53
CA TYR A 420 -11.00 31.24 -19.86
C TYR A 420 -9.83 30.66 -20.65
N PHE A 421 -9.03 29.82 -19.99
CA PHE A 421 -7.97 29.08 -20.67
C PHE A 421 -8.55 27.84 -21.36
N LEU A 422 -8.24 27.69 -22.65
CA LEU A 422 -8.62 26.55 -23.47
C LEU A 422 -7.96 25.27 -22.97
N ALA A 423 -8.60 24.11 -23.04
CA ALA A 423 -7.97 22.85 -22.64
C ALA A 423 -6.67 22.57 -23.43
N TYR A 424 -6.66 22.81 -24.74
CA TYR A 424 -5.50 22.65 -25.62
C TYR A 424 -5.65 23.42 -26.94
N THR A 425 -4.54 23.63 -27.65
CA THR A 425 -4.49 24.18 -29.02
C THR A 425 -4.40 23.07 -30.08
N GLY A 426 -4.93 23.31 -31.29
CA GLY A 426 -4.64 22.50 -32.48
C GLY A 426 -5.45 21.20 -32.64
N GLY A 427 -6.62 21.07 -32.03
CA GLY A 427 -7.43 19.84 -32.08
C GLY A 427 -8.95 20.05 -32.05
N GLN A 428 -9.73 18.99 -32.27
CA GLN A 428 -11.20 19.04 -32.09
C GLN A 428 -11.52 19.34 -30.63
N GLY A 429 -12.30 20.38 -30.32
CA GLY A 429 -12.61 20.75 -28.92
C GLY A 429 -11.76 21.88 -28.34
N GLU A 430 -11.13 22.70 -29.19
CA GLU A 430 -10.33 23.90 -28.81
C GLU A 430 -11.03 24.86 -27.84
N LYS A 431 -12.36 24.82 -27.67
CA LYS A 431 -13.10 25.65 -26.71
C LYS A 431 -13.48 24.94 -25.40
N SER A 432 -12.97 23.73 -25.18
CA SER A 432 -13.26 22.96 -23.97
C SER A 432 -12.67 23.63 -22.74
N ILE A 433 -13.42 23.60 -21.65
CA ILE A 433 -12.95 23.97 -20.32
C ILE A 433 -12.44 22.70 -19.66
N PHE A 434 -11.26 22.79 -19.03
CA PHE A 434 -10.66 21.69 -18.29
C PHE A 434 -10.62 22.01 -16.79
N THR A 435 -11.07 21.09 -15.95
CA THR A 435 -11.19 21.30 -14.49
C THR A 435 -9.83 21.52 -13.83
N ASP A 436 -8.78 20.83 -14.31
CA ASP A 436 -7.42 20.96 -13.78
C ASP A 436 -6.59 21.99 -14.56
N ALA A 437 -7.23 22.86 -15.35
CA ALA A 437 -6.55 23.88 -16.16
C ALA A 437 -5.53 24.71 -15.36
N LEU A 438 -5.85 25.04 -14.11
CA LEU A 438 -5.03 25.89 -13.26
C LEU A 438 -4.34 25.11 -12.12
N TYR A 439 -4.16 23.78 -12.27
CA TYR A 439 -3.61 22.94 -11.20
C TYR A 439 -2.23 23.41 -10.72
N GLY A 440 -1.32 23.80 -11.61
CA GLY A 440 -0.02 24.36 -11.21
C GLY A 440 -0.12 25.65 -10.39
N GLN A 441 -1.20 26.42 -10.53
CA GLN A 441 -1.43 27.61 -9.70
C GLN A 441 -1.77 27.24 -8.25
N LYS A 442 -2.43 26.09 -8.03
CA LYS A 442 -2.71 25.55 -6.70
C LYS A 442 -1.39 25.14 -6.02
N VAL A 443 -0.60 24.29 -6.68
CA VAL A 443 0.65 23.73 -6.13
C VAL A 443 1.67 24.82 -5.78
N LYS A 444 1.66 25.96 -6.49
CA LYS A 444 2.52 27.10 -6.14
C LYS A 444 2.28 27.65 -4.72
N TYR A 445 1.04 27.58 -4.22
CA TYR A 445 0.63 28.17 -2.95
C TYR A 445 0.56 27.17 -1.79
N ASP A 446 0.69 25.88 -2.08
CA ASP A 446 0.90 24.81 -1.09
C ASP A 446 2.37 24.85 -0.57
#